data_AF-A0A834R820-F1
#
_entry.id   AF-A0A834R820-F1
#
_cell.length_a   1.000
_cell.length_b   1.000
_cell.length_c   1.000
_cell.angle_alpha   90.00
_cell.angle_beta   90.00
_cell.angle_gamma   90.00
#
_symmetry.space_group_name_H-M   'P 1'
#
loop_
_entity.id
_entity.type
_entity.pdbx_description
1 polymer ?
#
loop_
_entity_poly.entity_id
_entity_poly.type
_entity_poly.pdbx_seq_one_letter_code
_entity_poly.pdbx_strand_id
1 'polypeptide(L)'
;MRKNSSRSAKFTQKLLCYIISNHNESVLLWDQSLGSKNGNFVIWDYHVILVYFDRHNGIALVFDFDSILPFPCDFEKYQCSVFKAQDKLFEKYCSLFRVVDAYEYLYTFASDRTRMKNEKHEFIKPPPNYPCIRTDTEINNLNSFISMDSKSFSIGEVCTFDEFRRRFSLSQ
;
A
#
# COMPACT_ATOMS: atom_id res chain seq x y z
N MET A 1 -22.17 27.94 0.15
CA MET A 1 -20.80 27.49 0.49
C MET A 1 -20.28 26.53 -0.59
N ARG A 2 -19.55 27.02 -1.61
CA ARG A 2 -18.99 26.21 -2.72
C ARG A 2 -17.58 26.69 -3.11
N LYS A 3 -16.65 26.79 -2.15
CA LYS A 3 -15.25 27.20 -2.41
C LYS A 3 -14.18 26.18 -1.99
N ASN A 4 -14.54 25.06 -1.36
CA ASN A 4 -13.57 24.06 -0.85
C ASN A 4 -13.37 22.82 -1.73
N SER A 5 -14.20 22.59 -2.76
CA SER A 5 -14.16 21.35 -3.55
C SER A 5 -12.93 21.25 -4.47
N SER A 6 -12.46 22.37 -5.05
CA SER A 6 -11.35 22.34 -6.03
C SER A 6 -9.97 22.17 -5.39
N ARG A 7 -9.79 22.64 -4.15
CA ARG A 7 -8.52 22.55 -3.42
C ARG A 7 -8.32 21.15 -2.82
N SER A 8 -9.41 20.53 -2.35
CA SER A 8 -9.43 19.14 -1.89
C SER A 8 -9.11 18.17 -3.04
N ALA A 9 -9.73 18.36 -4.21
CA ALA A 9 -9.49 17.53 -5.39
C ALA A 9 -8.04 17.62 -5.92
N LYS A 10 -7.40 18.80 -5.83
CA LYS A 10 -5.99 18.97 -6.20
C LYS A 10 -5.01 18.36 -5.18
N PHE A 11 -5.42 18.21 -3.92
CA PHE A 11 -4.61 17.58 -2.89
C PHE A 11 -4.67 16.05 -2.98
N THR A 12 -5.85 15.48 -3.24
CA THR A 12 -5.99 14.03 -3.42
C THR A 12 -5.22 13.50 -4.63
N GLN A 13 -5.04 14.30 -5.68
CA GLN A 13 -4.18 13.96 -6.84
C GLN A 13 -2.69 13.78 -6.49
N LYS A 14 -2.27 14.19 -5.29
CA LYS A 14 -0.92 13.99 -4.78
C LYS A 14 -0.81 12.77 -3.87
N LEU A 15 -1.93 12.12 -3.55
CA LEU A 15 -1.98 10.99 -2.64
C LEU A 15 -2.24 9.71 -3.42
N LEU A 16 -1.35 8.74 -3.24
CA LEU A 16 -1.39 7.45 -3.91
C LEU A 16 -1.40 6.35 -2.87
N CYS A 17 -2.39 5.47 -2.93
CA CYS A 17 -2.45 4.25 -2.14
C CYS A 17 -1.66 3.16 -2.87
N TYR A 18 -0.72 2.53 -2.16
CA TYR A 18 0.07 1.42 -2.68
C TYR A 18 -0.27 0.15 -1.93
N ILE A 19 -0.80 -0.83 -2.66
CA ILE A 19 -0.92 -2.20 -2.18
C ILE A 19 0.32 -2.95 -2.65
N ILE A 20 1.01 -3.58 -1.71
CA ILE A 20 2.28 -4.28 -1.91
C ILE A 20 2.01 -5.75 -1.71
N SER A 21 2.24 -6.56 -2.74
CA SER A 21 2.09 -8.03 -2.67
C SER A 21 2.87 -8.64 -3.85
N ASN A 22 2.64 -9.91 -4.14
CA ASN A 22 3.15 -10.60 -5.31
C ASN A 22 2.24 -11.79 -5.65
N HIS A 23 2.54 -12.52 -6.71
CA HIS A 23 1.75 -13.69 -7.11
C HIS A 23 1.75 -14.83 -6.08
N ASN A 24 2.66 -14.80 -5.11
CA ASN A 24 2.75 -15.78 -4.03
C ASN A 24 2.09 -15.31 -2.73
N GLU A 25 1.59 -14.08 -2.68
CA GLU A 25 1.15 -13.43 -1.44
C GLU A 25 2.18 -13.64 -0.32
N SER A 26 3.43 -13.26 -0.60
CA SER A 26 4.54 -13.46 0.32
C SER A 26 5.63 -12.42 0.04
N VAL A 27 5.46 -11.18 0.48
CA VAL A 27 6.46 -10.12 0.28
C VAL A 27 7.29 -9.91 1.53
N LEU A 28 8.62 -9.85 1.39
CA LEU A 28 9.52 -9.58 2.50
C LEU A 28 9.76 -8.08 2.63
N LEU A 29 9.35 -7.49 3.75
CA LEU A 29 9.54 -6.08 4.08
C LEU A 29 10.40 -5.93 5.34
N TRP A 30 11.48 -5.16 5.25
CA TRP A 30 12.35 -4.84 6.38
C TRP A 30 11.81 -3.67 7.21
N ASP A 31 12.37 -3.48 8.41
CA ASP A 31 12.08 -2.34 9.28
C ASP A 31 10.59 -2.21 9.61
N GLN A 32 9.95 -3.35 9.87
CA GLN A 32 8.56 -3.48 10.26
C GLN A 32 8.46 -3.79 11.77
N SER A 33 7.51 -3.15 12.45
CA SER A 33 7.35 -3.20 13.91
C SER A 33 7.20 -4.62 14.44
N LEU A 34 6.46 -5.49 13.72
CA LEU A 34 6.30 -6.91 14.07
C LEU A 34 7.61 -7.71 13.91
N GLY A 35 8.50 -7.27 13.03
CA GLY A 35 9.78 -7.93 12.73
C GLY A 35 10.93 -7.49 13.63
N SER A 36 10.77 -6.41 14.40
CA SER A 36 11.81 -5.84 15.26
C SER A 36 12.44 -6.83 16.27
N LYS A 37 11.74 -7.92 16.60
CA LYS A 37 12.23 -8.99 17.48
C LYS A 37 12.84 -10.17 16.73
N ASN A 38 12.66 -10.27 15.41
CA ASN A 38 12.93 -11.45 14.59
C ASN A 38 13.71 -11.09 13.31
N GLY A 39 14.92 -10.55 13.44
CA GLY A 39 15.76 -10.25 12.28
C GLY A 39 15.35 -9.01 11.48
N ASN A 40 14.41 -8.21 12.01
CA ASN A 40 14.01 -6.90 11.50
C ASN A 40 13.30 -6.92 10.14
N PHE A 41 12.61 -8.02 9.80
CA PHE A 41 11.73 -8.11 8.64
C PHE A 41 10.45 -8.86 8.96
N VAL A 42 9.46 -8.72 8.08
CA VAL A 42 8.20 -9.47 8.10
C VAL A 42 7.91 -9.98 6.70
N ILE A 43 7.39 -11.20 6.59
CA ILE A 43 6.83 -11.72 5.35
C ILE A 43 5.32 -11.49 5.44
N TRP A 44 4.82 -10.58 4.60
CA TRP A 44 3.41 -10.22 4.52
C TRP A 44 2.74 -10.94 3.36
N ASP A 45 1.47 -11.28 3.51
CA ASP A 45 0.65 -11.67 2.35
C ASP A 45 0.37 -10.47 1.45
N TYR A 46 0.04 -9.34 2.06
CA TYR A 46 0.07 -8.02 1.45
C TYR A 46 0.34 -6.94 2.50
N HIS A 47 0.79 -5.78 2.05
CA HIS A 47 0.94 -4.58 2.88
C HIS A 47 0.37 -3.37 2.17
N VAL A 48 -0.02 -2.33 2.91
CA VAL A 48 -0.58 -1.10 2.32
C VAL A 48 0.12 0.13 2.89
N ILE A 49 0.58 1.01 1.99
CA ILE A 49 1.17 2.30 2.35
C ILE A 49 0.47 3.44 1.60
N LEU A 50 0.54 4.64 2.15
CA LEU A 50 0.12 5.85 1.47
C LEU A 50 1.35 6.67 1.09
N VAL A 51 1.40 7.18 -0.14
CA VAL A 51 2.46 8.06 -0.61
C VAL A 51 1.89 9.41 -0.96
N TYR A 52 2.42 10.47 -0.34
CA TYR A 52 2.21 11.85 -0.78
C TYR A 52 3.34 12.26 -1.72
N PHE A 53 3.00 12.67 -2.93
CA PHE A 53 3.96 13.09 -3.94
C PHE A 53 3.59 14.43 -4.56
N ASP A 54 4.48 15.40 -4.38
CA ASP A 54 4.38 16.74 -4.93
C ASP A 54 5.61 17.06 -5.78
N ARG A 55 5.55 16.65 -7.05
CA ARG A 55 6.66 16.85 -8.00
C ARG A 55 7.11 18.30 -8.09
N HIS A 56 6.19 19.27 -8.02
CA HIS A 56 6.52 20.69 -8.15
C HIS A 56 7.39 21.20 -6.99
N ASN A 57 7.20 20.66 -5.80
CA ASN A 57 7.93 21.04 -4.59
C ASN A 57 9.04 20.05 -4.24
N GLY A 58 9.23 19.00 -5.06
CA GLY A 58 10.21 17.96 -4.78
C GLY A 58 9.94 17.19 -3.48
N ILE A 59 8.67 16.91 -3.16
CA ILE A 59 8.29 16.21 -1.93
C ILE A 59 7.78 14.81 -2.26
N ALA A 60 8.33 13.79 -1.61
CA ALA A 60 7.83 12.43 -1.64
C ALA A 60 7.87 11.85 -0.21
N LEU A 61 6.70 11.62 0.37
CA LEU A 61 6.55 11.15 1.75
C LEU A 61 5.75 9.85 1.79
N VAL A 62 6.23 8.88 2.56
CA VAL A 62 5.57 7.60 2.80
C VAL A 62 4.96 7.58 4.20
N PHE A 63 3.71 7.15 4.27
CA PHE A 63 2.98 6.91 5.50
C PHE A 63 2.75 5.41 5.62
N ASP A 64 3.54 4.76 6.47
CA ASP A 64 3.41 3.36 6.84
C ASP A 64 3.27 3.28 8.36
N PHE A 65 2.12 2.82 8.85
CA PHE A 65 1.86 2.68 10.29
C PHE A 65 2.57 1.48 10.91
N ASP A 66 3.01 0.51 10.09
CA ASP A 66 3.66 -0.70 10.56
C ASP A 66 5.19 -0.61 10.52
N SER A 67 5.77 0.41 9.89
CA SER A 67 7.23 0.62 9.87
C SER A 67 7.78 1.15 11.21
N ILE A 68 9.04 0.83 11.52
CA ILE A 68 9.80 1.44 12.63
C ILE A 68 10.47 2.77 12.24
N LEU A 69 10.34 3.18 10.98
CA LEU A 69 10.88 4.45 10.48
C LEU A 69 10.04 5.65 10.97
N PRO A 70 10.53 6.90 10.81
CA PRO A 70 9.72 8.09 11.10
C PRO A 70 8.39 8.08 10.35
N PHE A 71 7.36 8.68 10.95
CA PHE A 71 6.02 8.80 10.36
C PHE A 71 5.62 10.28 10.23
N PRO A 72 5.51 10.86 9.02
CA PRO A 72 5.86 10.24 7.72
C PRO A 72 7.37 10.07 7.53
N CYS A 73 7.75 9.20 6.57
CA CYS A 73 9.13 8.96 6.17
C CYS A 73 9.41 9.61 4.81
N ASP A 74 10.62 10.12 4.61
CA ASP A 74 11.11 10.47 3.27
C ASP A 74 11.13 9.23 2.37
N PHE A 75 10.70 9.36 1.11
CA PHE A 75 10.59 8.23 0.19
C PHE A 75 11.92 7.52 -0.06
N GLU A 76 13.01 8.26 -0.27
CA GLU A 76 14.32 7.66 -0.55
C GLU A 76 14.83 6.88 0.67
N LYS A 77 14.63 7.43 1.87
CA LYS A 77 14.91 6.71 3.12
C LYS A 77 14.05 5.45 3.24
N TYR A 78 12.74 5.57 3.00
CA TYR A 78 11.80 4.46 3.12
C TYR A 78 12.16 3.32 2.16
N GLN A 79 12.37 3.62 0.87
CA GLN A 79 12.62 2.59 -0.14
C GLN A 79 13.94 1.86 0.07
N CYS A 80 15.00 2.58 0.48
CA CYS A 80 16.30 1.97 0.78
C CYS A 80 16.26 1.06 2.02
N SER A 81 15.40 1.37 2.99
CA SER A 81 15.29 0.58 4.24
C SER A 81 14.34 -0.60 4.05
N VAL A 82 13.07 -0.33 3.72
CA VAL A 82 12.00 -1.35 3.75
C VAL A 82 12.12 -2.35 2.61
N PHE A 83 12.54 -1.91 1.42
CA PHE A 83 12.70 -2.78 0.24
C PHE A 83 14.16 -3.18 -0.02
N LYS A 84 14.98 -3.19 1.04
CA LYS A 84 16.39 -3.54 0.97
C LYS A 84 16.61 -4.88 0.27
N ALA A 85 17.53 -4.87 -0.69
CA ALA A 85 17.99 -6.05 -1.43
C ALA A 85 16.89 -6.80 -2.21
N GLN A 86 15.82 -6.11 -2.63
CA GLN A 86 14.77 -6.65 -3.52
C GLN A 86 15.34 -7.40 -4.73
N ASP A 87 16.42 -6.90 -5.33
CA ASP A 87 17.12 -7.48 -6.47
C ASP A 87 17.83 -8.82 -6.17
N LYS A 88 18.02 -9.14 -4.89
CA LYS A 88 18.72 -10.34 -4.41
C LYS A 88 17.80 -11.32 -3.68
N LEU A 89 16.53 -10.96 -3.48
CA LEU A 89 15.55 -11.86 -2.90
C LEU A 89 15.20 -12.98 -3.88
N PHE A 90 14.74 -14.11 -3.35
CA PHE A 90 14.04 -15.08 -4.18
C PHE A 90 12.78 -14.43 -4.75
N GLU A 91 12.45 -14.72 -6.01
CA GLU A 91 11.32 -14.12 -6.73
C GLU A 91 10.01 -14.18 -5.94
N LYS A 92 9.76 -15.30 -5.25
CA LYS A 92 8.58 -15.48 -4.38
C LYS A 92 8.46 -14.47 -3.23
N TYR A 93 9.52 -13.72 -2.93
CA TYR A 93 9.59 -12.68 -1.90
C TYR A 93 9.73 -11.26 -2.45
N CYS A 94 9.93 -11.12 -3.76
CA CYS A 94 10.00 -9.83 -4.44
C CYS A 94 8.64 -9.15 -4.47
N SER A 95 8.63 -7.82 -4.44
CA SER A 95 7.42 -7.02 -4.32
C SER A 95 6.96 -6.50 -5.68
N LEU A 96 5.66 -6.61 -5.91
CA LEU A 96 4.91 -5.85 -6.90
C LEU A 96 4.02 -4.85 -6.18
N PHE A 97 3.62 -3.82 -6.92
CA PHE A 97 2.97 -2.65 -6.37
C PHE A 97 1.75 -2.33 -7.19
N ARG A 98 0.55 -2.42 -6.61
CA ARG A 98 -0.64 -1.81 -7.19
C ARG A 98 -0.77 -0.40 -6.65
N VAL A 99 -0.66 0.59 -7.54
CA VAL A 99 -0.87 2.00 -7.23
C VAL A 99 -2.27 2.44 -7.60
N VAL A 100 -2.97 3.09 -6.68
CA VAL A 100 -4.33 3.58 -6.84
C VAL A 100 -4.36 5.05 -6.40
N ASP A 101 -5.02 5.91 -7.17
CA ASP A 101 -5.29 7.28 -6.70
C ASP A 101 -6.09 7.23 -5.40
N ALA A 102 -5.76 8.08 -4.41
CA ALA A 102 -6.41 8.01 -3.11
C ALA A 102 -7.93 8.26 -3.19
N TYR A 103 -8.40 9.11 -4.12
CA TYR A 103 -9.83 9.32 -4.32
C TYR A 103 -10.48 8.08 -4.92
N GLU A 104 -9.85 7.45 -5.91
CA GLU A 104 -10.33 6.19 -6.50
C GLU A 104 -10.39 5.08 -5.45
N TYR A 105 -9.35 4.95 -4.60
CA TYR A 105 -9.33 3.98 -3.51
C TYR A 105 -10.49 4.21 -2.53
N LEU A 106 -10.71 5.46 -2.08
CA LEU A 106 -11.82 5.79 -1.18
C LEU A 106 -13.20 5.50 -1.79
N TYR A 107 -13.34 5.64 -3.10
CA TYR A 107 -14.61 5.45 -3.79
C TYR A 107 -14.91 3.98 -4.11
N THR A 108 -13.88 3.17 -4.31
CA THR A 108 -14.02 1.81 -4.86
C THR A 108 -13.67 0.71 -3.87
N PHE A 109 -12.89 0.97 -2.83
CA PHE A 109 -12.46 -0.06 -1.88
C PHE A 109 -13.61 -0.53 -0.97
N ALA A 110 -13.75 -1.85 -0.84
CA ALA A 110 -14.66 -2.49 0.09
C ALA A 110 -14.01 -3.71 0.75
N SER A 111 -14.22 -3.87 2.06
CA SER A 111 -13.78 -5.06 2.80
C SER A 111 -14.74 -5.40 3.92
N ASP A 112 -15.24 -6.64 3.89
CA ASP A 112 -16.04 -7.23 4.95
C ASP A 112 -15.19 -7.82 6.10
N ARG A 113 -13.85 -7.68 6.02
CA ARG A 113 -12.84 -8.18 6.98
C ARG A 113 -12.76 -9.71 7.09
N THR A 114 -13.37 -10.46 6.19
CA THR A 114 -13.28 -11.94 6.17
C THR A 114 -11.84 -12.44 6.05
N ARG A 115 -10.98 -11.72 5.32
CA ARG A 115 -9.55 -12.00 5.19
C ARG A 115 -8.79 -12.03 6.53
N MET A 116 -9.30 -11.32 7.55
CA MET A 116 -8.69 -11.27 8.89
C MET A 116 -9.25 -12.35 9.83
N LYS A 117 -10.02 -13.31 9.31
CA LYS A 117 -10.56 -14.43 10.09
C LYS A 117 -9.76 -15.70 9.84
N ASN A 118 -9.57 -16.49 10.90
CA ASN A 118 -8.99 -17.83 10.82
C ASN A 118 -10.02 -18.85 10.30
N GLU A 119 -9.62 -20.11 10.16
CA GLU A 119 -10.48 -21.22 9.73
C GLU A 119 -11.71 -21.43 10.64
N LYS A 120 -11.62 -21.03 11.91
CA LYS A 120 -12.71 -21.07 12.89
C LYS A 120 -13.62 -19.84 12.83
N HIS A 121 -13.43 -18.96 11.84
CA HIS A 121 -14.16 -17.70 11.66
C HIS A 121 -13.93 -16.67 12.78
N GLU A 122 -12.85 -16.81 13.54
CA GLU A 122 -12.44 -15.89 14.60
C GLU A 122 -11.41 -14.88 14.07
N PHE A 123 -11.45 -13.64 14.55
CA PHE A 123 -10.52 -12.61 14.11
C PHE A 123 -9.09 -12.89 14.60
N ILE A 124 -8.12 -12.87 13.69
CA ILE A 124 -6.68 -13.05 13.97
C ILE A 124 -6.15 -11.87 14.81
N LYS A 125 -6.66 -10.66 14.56
CA LYS A 125 -6.44 -9.45 15.36
C LYS A 125 -7.77 -8.73 15.57
N PRO A 126 -7.98 -8.02 16.69
CA PRO A 126 -9.20 -7.26 16.92
C PRO A 126 -9.51 -6.33 15.74
N PRO A 127 -10.71 -6.40 15.15
CA PRO A 127 -11.06 -5.54 14.04
C PRO A 127 -11.24 -4.09 14.52
N PRO A 128 -11.13 -3.10 13.61
CA PRO A 128 -11.44 -1.72 13.96
C PRO A 128 -12.89 -1.56 14.48
N ASN A 129 -13.09 -0.60 15.39
CA ASN A 129 -14.36 -0.37 16.08
C ASN A 129 -15.42 0.39 15.26
N TYR A 130 -15.11 0.77 14.02
CA TYR A 130 -16.07 1.32 13.06
C TYR A 130 -16.63 0.22 12.15
N PRO A 131 -17.78 0.44 11.47
CA PRO A 131 -18.34 -0.53 10.51
C PRO A 131 -17.38 -0.93 9.38
N CYS A 132 -17.64 -2.05 8.72
CA CYS A 132 -16.88 -2.44 7.52
C CYS A 132 -16.98 -1.34 6.44
N ILE A 133 -15.86 -1.09 5.74
CA ILE A 133 -15.84 -0.17 4.61
C ILE A 133 -16.50 -0.88 3.43
N ARG A 134 -17.51 -0.24 2.84
CA ARG A 134 -18.31 -0.76 1.73
C ARG A 134 -18.63 0.39 0.79
N THR A 135 -18.93 0.06 -0.45
CA THR A 135 -19.46 0.99 -1.44
C THR A 135 -20.92 0.64 -1.73
N ASP A 136 -21.59 1.44 -2.56
CA ASP A 136 -22.97 1.15 -2.98
C ASP A 136 -23.07 -0.14 -3.81
N THR A 137 -21.96 -0.56 -4.43
CA THR A 137 -21.92 -1.70 -5.36
C THR A 137 -21.08 -2.87 -4.84
N GLU A 138 -20.22 -2.67 -3.85
CA GLU A 138 -19.29 -3.68 -3.36
C GLU A 138 -19.27 -3.81 -1.84
N ILE A 139 -19.30 -5.06 -1.38
CA ILE A 139 -19.16 -5.41 0.04
C ILE A 139 -17.75 -5.91 0.38
N ASN A 140 -17.04 -6.47 -0.59
CA ASN A 140 -15.70 -7.01 -0.41
C ASN A 140 -15.01 -7.20 -1.78
N ASN A 141 -13.98 -6.40 -2.04
CA ASN A 141 -13.13 -6.53 -3.23
C ASN A 141 -11.63 -6.49 -2.87
N LEU A 142 -11.28 -6.71 -1.60
CA LEU A 142 -9.91 -6.66 -1.10
C LEU A 142 -8.97 -7.59 -1.89
N ASN A 143 -9.40 -8.81 -2.23
CA ASN A 143 -8.59 -9.74 -3.00
C ASN A 143 -8.23 -9.19 -4.40
N SER A 144 -9.10 -8.38 -5.01
CA SER A 144 -8.82 -7.77 -6.30
C SER A 144 -7.75 -6.67 -6.18
N PHE A 145 -7.74 -5.92 -5.07
CA PHE A 145 -6.68 -4.96 -4.77
C PHE A 145 -5.34 -5.64 -4.47
N ILE A 146 -5.35 -6.81 -3.80
CA ILE A 146 -4.16 -7.61 -3.49
C ILE A 146 -3.59 -8.28 -4.75
N SER A 147 -4.47 -8.74 -5.66
CA SER A 147 -4.06 -9.35 -6.92
C SER A 147 -3.16 -8.41 -7.72
N MET A 148 -2.03 -8.96 -8.19
CA MET A 148 -1.08 -8.27 -9.06
C MET A 148 -1.31 -8.59 -10.55
N ASP A 149 -2.45 -9.20 -10.89
CA ASP A 149 -2.87 -9.40 -12.27
C ASP A 149 -3.75 -8.24 -12.76
N SER A 150 -3.16 -7.36 -13.57
CA SER A 150 -3.83 -6.21 -14.19
C SER A 150 -4.98 -6.58 -15.14
N LYS A 151 -5.05 -7.83 -15.63
CA LYS A 151 -6.16 -8.27 -16.50
C LYS A 151 -7.43 -8.56 -15.71
N SER A 152 -7.27 -8.97 -14.45
CA SER A 152 -8.37 -9.36 -13.56
C SER A 152 -9.05 -8.18 -12.87
N PHE A 153 -8.35 -7.04 -12.75
CA PHE A 153 -8.83 -5.89 -11.99
C PHE A 153 -8.28 -4.58 -12.56
N SER A 154 -9.20 -3.69 -12.95
CA SER A 154 -8.90 -2.47 -13.70
C SER A 154 -8.61 -1.23 -12.84
N ILE A 155 -8.80 -1.31 -11.51
CA ILE A 155 -8.55 -0.18 -10.61
C ILE A 155 -7.07 -0.13 -10.26
N GLY A 156 -6.45 1.02 -10.53
CA GLY A 156 -5.02 1.22 -10.37
C GLY A 156 -4.14 0.51 -11.40
N GLU A 157 -2.84 0.76 -11.29
CA GLU A 157 -1.79 0.17 -12.15
C GLU A 157 -0.89 -0.73 -11.30
N VAL A 158 -0.50 -1.89 -11.84
CA VAL A 158 0.52 -2.74 -11.23
C VAL A 158 1.89 -2.39 -11.82
N CYS A 159 2.87 -2.18 -10.95
CA CYS A 159 4.25 -1.92 -11.36
C CYS A 159 5.27 -2.71 -10.54
N THR A 160 6.45 -2.84 -11.11
CA THR A 160 7.64 -3.44 -10.50
C THR A 160 8.31 -2.49 -9.50
N PHE A 161 9.23 -3.01 -8.71
CA PHE A 161 10.02 -2.18 -7.79
C PHE A 161 10.82 -1.08 -8.50
N ASP A 162 11.38 -1.36 -9.68
CA ASP A 162 12.12 -0.36 -10.45
C ASP A 162 11.21 0.76 -10.99
N GLU A 163 10.02 0.42 -11.46
CA GLU A 163 9.02 1.40 -11.87
C GLU A 163 8.53 2.24 -10.69
N PHE A 164 8.28 1.61 -9.54
CA PHE A 164 7.95 2.28 -8.28
C PHE A 164 9.01 3.32 -7.91
N ARG A 165 10.30 2.94 -7.91
CA ARG A 165 11.41 3.86 -7.60
C ARG A 165 11.51 5.01 -8.59
N ARG A 166 11.46 4.73 -9.90
CA ARG A 166 11.54 5.76 -10.94
C ARG A 166 10.38 6.75 -10.92
N ARG A 167 9.20 6.36 -10.41
CA ARG A 167 8.04 7.24 -10.33
C ARG A 167 8.28 8.42 -9.38
N PHE A 168 9.11 8.21 -8.35
CA PHE A 168 9.41 9.20 -7.30
C PHE A 168 10.84 9.73 -7.33
N SER A 169 11.69 9.27 -8.26
CA SER A 169 13.00 9.87 -8.46
C SER A 169 12.83 11.34 -8.89
N LEU A 170 13.20 12.25 -8.00
CA LEU A 170 13.05 13.70 -8.20
C LEU A 170 14.12 14.30 -9.14
N SER A 171 15.03 13.47 -9.66
CA SER A 171 16.06 13.84 -10.62
C SER A 171 15.60 13.60 -12.07
N GLN A 172 15.15 14.67 -12.73
CA GLN A 172 15.32 14.91 -14.18
C GLN A 172 15.63 16.38 -14.42
#